data_AF-A0A3C0T7A9-F1
#
_entry.id   AF-A0A3C0T7A9-F1
#
_cell.length_a   1.000
_cell.length_b   1.000
_cell.length_c   1.000
_cell.angle_alpha   90.00
_cell.angle_beta   90.00
_cell.angle_gamma   90.00
#
_symmetry.space_group_name_H-M   'P 1'
#
loop_
_entity.id
_entity.type
_entity.pdbx_description
1 polymer ?
#
loop_
_entity_poly.entity_id
_entity_poly.type
_entity_poly.pdbx_seq_one_letter_code
_entity_poly.pdbx_strand_id
1 'polypeptide(L)' 'AKIPPAFQNMGSLEFTKLVLQEAKVAVSPGVGFGQYGDDHVRFALIENEHRTRQAIRGLRRMFKNAGESK' A
#
# COMPACT_ATOMS: atom_id res chain seq x y z
N ALA A 1 4.52 5.35 5.35
CA ALA A 1 3.21 4.95 5.90
C ALA A 1 3.32 3.55 6.44
N LYS A 2 2.85 3.29 7.67
CA LYS A 2 2.92 1.95 8.28
C LYS A 2 1.94 1.00 7.60
N ILE A 3 2.31 -0.27 7.45
CA ILE A 3 1.43 -1.32 6.92
C ILE A 3 0.29 -1.57 7.93
N PRO A 4 -0.98 -1.67 7.49
CA PRO A 4 -2.09 -1.94 8.40
C PRO A 4 -1.91 -3.27 9.14
N PRO A 5 -2.38 -3.39 10.40
CA PRO A 5 -2.14 -4.57 11.23
C PRO A 5 -2.50 -5.91 10.59
N ALA A 6 -3.58 -6.01 9.80
CA ALA A 6 -3.96 -7.28 9.18
C ALA A 6 -2.96 -7.77 8.12
N PHE A 7 -2.14 -6.87 7.57
CA PHE A 7 -1.14 -7.19 6.54
C PHE A 7 0.30 -7.16 7.06
N GLN A 8 0.55 -6.82 8.33
CA GLN A 8 1.92 -6.68 8.84
C GLN A 8 2.76 -7.95 8.68
N ASN A 9 2.15 -9.13 8.83
CA ASN A 9 2.84 -10.41 8.67
C ASN A 9 3.37 -10.67 7.25
N MET A 10 2.91 -9.91 6.24
CA MET A 10 3.39 -10.03 4.86
C MET A 10 4.75 -9.36 4.64
N GLY A 11 5.14 -8.41 5.50
CA GLY A 11 6.25 -7.50 5.23
C GLY A 11 5.96 -6.54 4.06
N SER A 12 6.86 -5.60 3.83
CA SER A 12 6.65 -4.49 2.90
C SER A 12 6.68 -4.90 1.43
N LEU A 13 7.45 -5.94 1.08
CA LEU A 13 7.58 -6.41 -0.29
C LEU A 13 6.31 -7.08 -0.78
N GLU A 14 5.80 -8.07 -0.04
CA GLU A 14 4.58 -8.78 -0.44
C GLU A 14 3.35 -7.89 -0.34
N PHE A 15 3.27 -7.02 0.67
CA PHE A 15 2.20 -6.02 0.75
C PHE A 15 2.20 -5.07 -0.46
N THR A 16 3.37 -4.63 -0.92
CA THR A 16 3.46 -3.78 -2.12
C THR A 16 2.96 -4.50 -3.38
N LYS A 17 3.27 -5.79 -3.54
CA LYS A 17 2.77 -6.61 -4.66
C LYS A 17 1.24 -6.73 -4.61
N LEU A 18 0.67 -6.98 -3.43
CA LEU A 18 -0.78 -7.04 -3.23
C LEU A 18 -1.46 -5.72 -3.62
N VAL A 19 -0.92 -4.58 -3.17
CA VAL A 19 -1.44 -3.25 -3.51
C VAL A 19 -1.39 -3.01 -5.03
N LEU A 20 -0.31 -3.41 -5.70
CA LEU A 20 -0.20 -3.29 -7.15
C LEU A 20 -1.24 -4.17 -7.86
N GLN A 21 -1.42 -5.41 -7.41
CA GLN A 21 -2.34 -6.36 -8.04
C GLN A 21 -3.81 -6.00 -7.81
N GLU A 22 -4.21 -5.66 -6.58
CA GLU A 22 -5.61 -5.49 -6.20
C GLU A 22 -6.10 -4.03 -6.32
N ALA A 23 -5.29 -3.08 -5.85
CA ALA A 23 -5.62 -1.67 -5.88
C ALA A 23 -5.21 -0.98 -7.19
N LYS A 24 -4.34 -1.61 -8.00
CA LYS A 24 -3.73 -1.02 -9.21
C LYS A 24 -2.91 0.24 -8.90
N VAL A 25 -2.22 0.23 -7.76
CA VAL A 25 -1.38 1.34 -7.28
C VAL A 25 0.04 0.83 -7.05
N ALA A 26 1.03 1.49 -7.62
CA ALA A 26 2.44 1.20 -7.32
C ALA A 26 2.88 2.00 -6.09
N VAL A 27 3.53 1.32 -5.13
CA VAL A 27 4.14 1.92 -3.93
C VAL A 27 5.57 1.38 -3.78
N SER A 28 6.42 2.06 -3.01
CA SER A 28 7.77 1.53 -2.73
C SER A 28 7.77 0.70 -1.45
N PRO A 29 8.35 -0.52 -1.45
CA PRO A 29 8.47 -1.33 -0.25
C PRO A 29 9.52 -0.73 0.69
N GLY A 30 9.21 -0.64 1.98
CA GLY A 30 10.08 -0.01 2.97
C GLY A 30 11.40 -0.76 3.21
N VAL A 31 11.44 -2.08 3.01
CA VAL A 31 12.67 -2.89 3.09
C VAL A 31 13.75 -2.42 2.10
N GLY A 32 13.34 -1.82 0.97
CA GLY A 32 14.27 -1.22 0.00
C GLY A 32 15.05 -0.01 0.55
N PHE A 33 14.68 0.50 1.73
CA PHE A 33 15.34 1.60 2.44
C PHE A 33 16.05 1.13 3.73
N GLY A 34 16.14 -0.18 3.95
CA GLY A 34 16.75 -0.81 5.12
C GLY A 34 15.78 -1.73 5.88
N GLN A 35 16.32 -2.71 6.60
CA GLN A 35 15.54 -3.76 7.29
C GLN A 35 14.50 -3.21 8.28
N TYR A 36 14.80 -2.08 8.93
CA TYR A 36 13.88 -1.43 9.88
C TYR A 36 12.69 -0.74 9.19
N GLY A 37 12.67 -0.67 7.86
CA GLY A 37 11.55 -0.14 7.08
C GLY A 37 10.54 -1.21 6.66
N ASP A 38 10.76 -2.49 6.96
CA ASP A 38 9.93 -3.57 6.40
C ASP A 38 8.47 -3.59 6.89
N ASP A 39 8.14 -2.84 7.94
CA ASP A 39 6.77 -2.61 8.40
C ASP A 39 6.10 -1.37 7.76
N HIS A 40 6.77 -0.72 6.79
CA HIS A 40 6.32 0.49 6.12
C HIS A 40 6.33 0.38 4.59
N VAL A 41 5.54 1.24 3.95
CA VAL A 41 5.62 1.56 2.51
C VAL A 41 5.76 3.05 2.30
N ARG A 42 6.29 3.45 1.14
CA ARG A 42 6.45 4.87 0.76
C ARG A 42 5.56 5.20 -0.43
N PHE A 43 4.88 6.35 -0.33
CA PHE A 43 4.17 6.99 -1.42
C PHE A 43 4.95 8.21 -1.88
N ALA A 44 4.94 8.49 -3.18
CA ALA A 44 5.51 9.69 -3.76
C ALA A 44 4.38 10.55 -4.33
N LEU A 45 4.38 11.84 -4.00
CA LEU A 45 3.39 12.81 -4.50
C LEU A 45 3.82 13.37 -5.86
N ILE A 46 3.94 12.49 -6.84
CA ILE A 46 4.44 12.81 -8.20
C ILE A 46 3.33 12.80 -9.27
N GLU A 47 2.11 12.44 -8.87
CA GLU A 47 0.93 12.30 -9.72
C GLU A 47 -0.05 13.45 -9.45
N ASN A 48 -0.90 13.75 -10.43
CA ASN A 48 -1.93 14.78 -10.26
C ASN A 48 -3.06 14.36 -9.30
N GLU A 49 -3.92 15.31 -8.92
CA GLU A 49 -5.02 15.06 -7.99
C GLU A 49 -6.00 13.99 -8.47
N HIS A 50 -6.32 13.96 -9.77
CA HIS A 50 -7.25 12.98 -10.33
C HIS A 50 -6.72 11.55 -10.19
N ARG A 51 -5.43 11.36 -10.49
CA ARG A 51 -4.71 10.10 -10.34
C ARG A 51 -4.58 9.70 -8.86
N THR A 52 -4.29 10.65 -7.99
CA THR A 52 -4.27 10.43 -6.53
C THR A 52 -5.64 9.98 -6.01
N ARG A 53 -6.73 10.65 -6.43
CA ARG A 53 -8.10 10.23 -6.06
C ARG A 53 -8.43 8.83 -6.60
N GLN A 54 -7.96 8.48 -7.79
CA GLN A 54 -8.11 7.13 -8.36
C GLN A 54 -7.39 6.07 -7.51
N ALA A 55 -6.14 6.34 -7.11
CA ALA A 55 -5.37 5.45 -6.25
C ALA A 55 -6.07 5.20 -4.91
N ILE A 56 -6.59 6.27 -4.29
CA ILE A 56 -7.36 6.18 -3.04
C ILE A 56 -8.61 5.30 -3.20
N ARG A 57 -9.35 5.41 -4.32
CA ARG A 57 -10.50 4.53 -4.59
C ARG A 57 -10.10 3.07 -4.73
N GLY A 58 -8.99 2.80 -5.41
CA GLY A 58 -8.43 1.44 -5.54
C GLY A 58 -8.09 0.83 -4.19
N LEU A 59 -7.36 1.58 -3.35
CA LEU A 59 -6.98 1.16 -1.99
C LEU A 59 -8.20 0.91 -1.11
N ARG A 60 -9.19 1.82 -1.12
CA ARG A 60 -10.43 1.64 -0.35
C ARG A 60 -11.19 0.37 -0.72
N ARG A 61 -11.28 0.07 -2.03
CA ARG A 61 -11.91 -1.17 -2.51
C ARG A 61 -11.14 -2.41 -2.04
N MET A 62 -9.81 -2.38 -2.15
CA MET A 62 -8.95 -3.48 -1.70
C MET A 62 -9.15 -3.76 -0.19
N PHE A 63 -9.11 -2.73 0.66
CA PHE A 63 -9.31 -2.89 2.11
C PHE A 63 -10.70 -3.44 2.45
N LYS A 64 -11.75 -2.89 1.81
CA LYS A 64 -13.11 -3.40 1.97
C LYS A 64 -13.22 -4.88 1.63
N ASN A 65 -12.60 -5.32 0.53
CA ASN A 65 -12.61 -6.72 0.10
C ASN A 65 -11.82 -7.64 1.05
N ALA A 66 -10.78 -7.12 1.68
CA ALA A 66 -9.99 -7.85 2.68
C ALA A 66 -10.68 -7.94 4.06
N GLY A 67 -11.90 -7.40 4.22
CA GLY A 67 -12.60 -7.37 5.49
C GLY A 67 -12.12 -6.28 6.45
N GLU A 68 -11.19 -5.42 6.03
CA GLU A 68 -10.85 -4.20 6.75
C GLU A 68 -11.88 -3.12 6.42
N SER A 69 -12.95 -3.07 7.22
CA SER A 69 -13.92 -1.97 7.18
C SER A 69 -14.04 -1.34 8.55
N LYS A 70 -13.22 -0.31 8.79
CA LYS A 70 -13.50 0.85 9.63
C LYS A 70 -12.39 1.88 9.50
#